data_AF-A0AAV2LN06-F1
#
_entry.id   AF-A0AAV2LN06-F1
#
_cell.length_a   1.000
_cell.length_b   1.000
_cell.length_c   1.000
_cell.angle_alpha   90.00
_cell.angle_beta   90.00
_cell.angle_gamma   90.00
#
_symmetry.space_group_name_H-M   'P 1'
#
loop_
_entity.id
_entity.type
_entity.pdbx_description
1 polymer ?
#
loop_
_entity_poly.entity_id
_entity_poly.type
_entity_poly.pdbx_seq_one_letter_code
_entity_poly.pdbx_strand_id
1 'polypeptide(L)'
;MAQRKFAQSLGEFQFEYIGDAKTDDEECIDKSLQEFSSFLKNLEDQRELMMRNITETLMKPLEKFRKEQLGAIRAGKKKYEKETEKYYSSLEKLLNMSAKKKEPQLQEADVQVEQMRGHFQEESLDYISKLQEIQERKKFECVEPTRSRFEGTRSEVNELMKRIRDAQLEFRQTSPISCEGYLYVQEKRPPPFGSSWVKRYCTFVKEQKILHMVTFDHRSGGKIGETESVTLKSCVRKTTDMLDKRFCLELDITDRYSTQWTK
;
A
#
# COMPACT_ATOMS: atom_id res chain seq x y z
N MET A 1 -10.58 3.37 -14.27
CA MET A 1 -10.93 4.14 -15.50
C MET A 1 -9.89 5.19 -15.86
N ALA A 2 -9.49 6.10 -14.96
CA ALA A 2 -8.51 7.15 -15.30
C ALA A 2 -7.14 6.59 -15.75
N GLN A 3 -6.61 5.59 -15.05
CA GLN A 3 -5.32 4.96 -15.40
C GLN A 3 -5.38 4.16 -16.71
N ARG A 4 -6.48 3.43 -16.98
CA ARG A 4 -6.70 2.79 -18.29
C ARG A 4 -6.73 3.80 -19.44
N LYS A 5 -7.42 4.94 -19.26
CA LYS A 5 -7.44 6.02 -20.25
C LYS A 5 -6.05 6.62 -20.47
N PHE A 6 -5.29 6.84 -19.39
CA PHE A 6 -3.92 7.32 -19.50
C PHE A 6 -3.02 6.33 -20.24
N ALA A 7 -3.10 5.03 -19.92
CA ALA A 7 -2.38 3.98 -20.64
C ALA A 7 -2.75 3.96 -22.13
N GLN A 8 -4.03 4.13 -22.46
CA GLN A 8 -4.48 4.25 -23.84
C GLN A 8 -3.86 5.47 -24.53
N SER A 9 -3.93 6.65 -23.91
CA SER A 9 -3.35 7.88 -24.48
C SER A 9 -1.84 7.78 -24.68
N LEU A 10 -1.11 7.07 -23.81
CA LEU A 10 0.31 6.80 -23.99
C LEU A 10 0.59 5.87 -25.19
N GLY A 11 -0.23 4.84 -25.38
CA GLY A 11 -0.05 3.89 -26.49
C GLY A 11 -0.44 4.44 -27.85
N GLU A 12 -1.36 5.41 -27.86
CA GLU A 12 -1.80 6.14 -29.06
C GLU A 12 -0.98 7.41 -29.30
N PHE A 13 -0.06 7.76 -28.39
CA PHE A 13 0.77 8.94 -28.53
C PHE A 13 1.67 8.80 -29.77
N GLN A 14 1.72 9.87 -30.55
CA GLN A 14 2.60 9.99 -31.70
C GLN A 14 3.25 11.36 -31.64
N PHE A 15 4.57 11.41 -31.77
CA PHE A 15 5.27 12.69 -31.91
C PHE A 15 4.84 13.40 -33.19
N GLU A 16 4.58 14.70 -33.07
CA GLU A 16 4.67 15.60 -34.21
C GLU A 16 6.16 15.86 -34.46
N TYR A 17 6.67 15.42 -35.61
CA TYR A 17 8.06 15.61 -36.01
C TYR A 17 8.16 16.53 -37.23
N ILE A 18 9.27 17.27 -37.33
CA ILE A 18 9.53 18.22 -38.40
C ILE A 18 10.37 17.52 -39.48
N GLY A 19 9.79 17.24 -40.64
CA GLY A 19 10.45 16.58 -41.77
C GLY A 19 9.66 15.42 -42.35
N ASP A 20 10.28 14.65 -43.25
CA ASP A 20 9.59 13.61 -44.04
C ASP A 20 9.64 12.22 -43.36
N ALA A 21 10.42 12.08 -42.27
CA ALA A 21 10.60 10.83 -41.52
C ALA A 21 10.98 11.09 -40.05
N LYS A 22 10.72 10.09 -39.19
CA LYS A 22 11.12 10.11 -37.77
C LYS A 22 12.62 9.88 -37.61
N THR A 23 13.17 10.45 -36.56
CA THR A 23 14.53 10.13 -36.08
C THR A 23 14.54 8.82 -35.30
N ASP A 24 15.70 8.18 -35.20
CA ASP A 24 15.89 6.97 -34.40
C ASP A 24 15.49 7.15 -32.92
N ASP A 25 15.75 8.35 -32.37
CA ASP A 25 15.37 8.71 -31.00
C ASP A 25 13.83 8.79 -30.84
N GLU A 26 13.13 9.42 -31.79
CA GLU A 26 11.66 9.47 -31.79
C GLU A 26 11.04 8.07 -31.93
N GLU A 27 11.59 7.22 -32.79
CA GLU A 27 11.16 5.83 -32.89
C GLU A 27 11.41 5.04 -31.59
N CYS A 28 12.54 5.28 -30.93
CA CYS A 28 12.88 4.66 -29.65
C CYS A 28 11.89 5.08 -28.55
N ILE A 29 11.56 6.37 -28.48
CA ILE A 29 10.61 6.88 -27.49
C ILE A 29 9.20 6.36 -27.77
N ASP A 30 8.75 6.34 -29.04
CA ASP A 30 7.44 5.79 -29.40
C ASP A 30 7.29 4.33 -28.96
N LYS A 31 8.29 3.49 -29.25
CA LYS A 31 8.31 2.09 -28.80
C LYS A 31 8.27 1.99 -27.27
N SER A 32 9.02 2.84 -26.57
CA SER A 32 9.04 2.89 -25.10
C SER A 32 7.67 3.28 -24.52
N LEU A 33 6.98 4.26 -25.12
CA LEU A 33 5.64 4.68 -24.70
C LEU A 33 4.59 3.59 -24.93
N GLN A 34 4.69 2.85 -26.05
CA GLN A 34 3.84 1.70 -26.35
C GLN A 34 4.04 0.55 -25.35
N GLU A 35 5.29 0.24 -24.99
CA GLU A 35 5.61 -0.74 -23.96
C GLU A 35 5.06 -0.31 -22.59
N PHE A 36 5.24 0.96 -22.22
CA PHE A 36 4.74 1.49 -20.96
C PHE A 36 3.21 1.49 -20.89
N SER A 37 2.54 1.83 -21.99
CA SER A 37 1.09 1.67 -22.15
C SER A 37 0.64 0.24 -21.92
N SER A 38 1.31 -0.72 -22.54
CA SER A 38 0.98 -2.15 -22.41
C SER A 38 1.18 -2.64 -20.97
N PHE A 39 2.27 -2.22 -20.32
CA PHE A 39 2.54 -2.48 -18.92
C PHE A 39 1.42 -1.93 -18.01
N LEU A 40 1.03 -0.66 -18.19
CA LEU A 40 -0.02 -0.03 -17.40
C LEU A 40 -1.39 -0.71 -17.59
N LYS A 41 -1.73 -1.14 -18.82
CA LYS A 41 -2.96 -1.90 -19.09
C LYS A 41 -2.99 -3.21 -18.30
N ASN A 42 -1.90 -3.98 -18.37
CA ASN A 42 -1.76 -5.22 -17.61
C ASN A 42 -1.84 -4.98 -16.10
N LEU A 43 -1.21 -3.92 -15.60
CA LEU A 43 -1.28 -3.54 -14.18
C LEU A 43 -2.73 -3.25 -13.74
N GLU A 44 -3.49 -2.52 -14.55
CA GLU A 44 -4.89 -2.24 -14.27
C GLU A 44 -5.77 -3.51 -14.33
N ASP A 45 -5.48 -4.45 -15.23
CA ASP A 45 -6.17 -5.75 -15.27
C ASP A 45 -5.92 -6.56 -14.00
N GLN A 46 -4.67 -6.63 -13.53
CA GLN A 46 -4.31 -7.30 -12.28
C GLN A 46 -4.98 -6.63 -11.07
N ARG A 47 -5.02 -5.29 -11.04
CA ARG A 47 -5.71 -4.54 -9.99
C ARG A 47 -7.21 -4.85 -9.96
N GLU A 48 -7.85 -4.92 -11.11
CA GLU A 48 -9.27 -5.27 -11.21
C GLU A 48 -9.53 -6.69 -10.73
N LEU A 49 -8.66 -7.64 -11.10
CA LEU A 49 -8.74 -9.03 -10.63
C LEU A 49 -8.60 -9.11 -9.10
N MET A 50 -7.66 -8.37 -8.53
CA MET A 50 -7.47 -8.28 -7.08
C MET A 50 -8.70 -7.71 -6.39
N MET A 51 -9.26 -6.62 -6.90
CA MET A 51 -10.48 -6.01 -6.37
C MET A 51 -11.66 -6.98 -6.43
N ARG A 52 -11.85 -7.66 -7.56
CA ARG A 52 -12.90 -8.68 -7.73
C ARG A 52 -12.73 -9.82 -6.73
N ASN A 53 -11.50 -10.32 -6.56
CA ASN A 53 -11.19 -11.35 -5.58
C ASN A 53 -11.54 -10.90 -4.16
N ILE A 54 -11.16 -9.69 -3.75
CA ILE A 54 -11.52 -9.13 -2.43
C ILE A 54 -13.05 -9.04 -2.29
N THR A 55 -13.75 -8.55 -3.31
CA THR A 55 -15.21 -8.44 -3.27
C THR A 55 -15.87 -9.81 -3.09
N GLU A 56 -15.52 -10.80 -3.91
CA GLU A 56 -16.13 -12.14 -3.87
C GLU A 56 -15.81 -12.88 -2.58
N THR A 57 -14.59 -12.72 -2.07
CA THR A 57 -14.07 -13.63 -1.06
C THR A 57 -14.01 -13.05 0.34
N LEU A 58 -14.17 -11.73 0.47
CA LEU A 58 -14.23 -11.02 1.76
C LEU A 58 -15.53 -10.23 1.89
N MET A 59 -15.81 -9.31 0.96
CA MET A 59 -16.97 -8.40 1.12
C MET A 59 -18.30 -9.14 1.08
N LYS A 60 -18.53 -10.00 0.08
CA LYS A 60 -19.78 -10.75 -0.05
C LYS A 60 -20.05 -11.70 1.14
N PRO A 61 -19.09 -12.52 1.61
CA PRO A 61 -19.29 -13.33 2.81
C PRO A 61 -19.64 -12.51 4.05
N LEU A 62 -18.95 -11.39 4.29
CA LEU A 62 -19.25 -10.49 5.42
C LEU A 62 -20.65 -9.87 5.31
N GLU A 63 -21.04 -9.45 4.10
CA GLU A 63 -22.38 -8.93 3.86
C GLU A 63 -23.47 -9.99 4.07
N LYS A 64 -23.22 -11.22 3.59
CA LYS A 64 -24.11 -12.37 3.78
C LYS A 64 -24.27 -12.68 5.26
N PHE A 65 -23.16 -12.80 5.99
CA PHE A 65 -23.15 -13.02 7.44
C PHE A 65 -23.95 -11.93 8.17
N ARG A 66 -23.70 -10.65 7.83
CA ARG A 66 -24.43 -9.53 8.42
C ARG A 66 -25.94 -9.62 8.18
N LYS A 67 -26.37 -9.96 6.97
CA LYS A 67 -27.81 -10.01 6.62
C LYS A 67 -28.50 -11.21 7.25
N GLU A 68 -27.92 -12.39 7.09
CA GLU A 68 -28.56 -13.65 7.48
C GLU A 68 -28.40 -13.91 8.99
N GLN A 69 -27.17 -13.89 9.50
CA GLN A 69 -26.89 -14.30 10.87
C GLN A 69 -27.35 -13.24 11.88
N LEU A 70 -26.98 -11.96 11.68
CA LEU A 70 -27.44 -10.90 12.59
C LEU A 70 -28.94 -10.64 12.47
N GLY A 71 -29.53 -10.87 11.29
CA GLY A 71 -30.98 -10.83 11.10
C GLY A 71 -31.69 -11.90 11.93
N ALA A 72 -31.20 -13.14 11.88
CA ALA A 72 -31.74 -14.26 12.65
C ALA A 72 -31.68 -14.02 14.18
N ILE A 73 -30.56 -13.47 14.70
CA ILE A 73 -30.46 -13.13 16.13
C ILE A 73 -31.51 -12.12 16.53
N ARG A 74 -31.70 -11.07 15.73
CA ARG A 74 -32.68 -10.02 16.05
C ARG A 74 -34.09 -10.59 16.11
N ALA A 75 -34.43 -11.50 15.21
CA ALA A 75 -35.72 -12.20 15.24
C ALA A 75 -35.85 -13.10 16.49
N GLY A 76 -34.82 -13.90 16.81
CA GLY A 76 -34.79 -14.75 17.99
C GLY A 76 -34.89 -13.94 19.30
N LYS A 77 -34.14 -12.85 19.40
CA LYS A 77 -34.20 -11.91 20.53
C LYS A 77 -35.62 -11.37 20.73
N LYS A 78 -36.28 -10.93 19.65
CA LYS A 78 -37.65 -10.41 19.73
C LYS A 78 -38.64 -11.48 20.20
N LYS A 79 -38.46 -12.74 19.79
CA LYS A 79 -39.30 -13.87 20.22
C LYS A 79 -39.10 -14.17 21.71
N TYR A 80 -37.85 -14.22 22.17
CA TYR A 80 -37.49 -14.34 23.58
C TYR A 80 -38.08 -13.21 24.43
N GLU A 81 -37.92 -11.95 24.01
CA GLU A 81 -38.47 -10.78 24.73
C GLU A 81 -40.01 -10.86 24.85
N LYS A 82 -40.70 -11.28 23.78
CA LYS A 82 -42.16 -11.44 23.78
C LYS A 82 -42.64 -12.49 24.78
N GLU A 83 -42.00 -13.67 24.82
CA GLU A 83 -42.39 -14.70 25.79
C GLU A 83 -41.99 -14.33 27.22
N THR A 84 -40.90 -13.56 27.38
CA THR A 84 -40.50 -12.97 28.67
C THR A 84 -41.60 -12.05 29.21
N GLU A 85 -42.10 -11.12 28.39
CA GLU A 85 -43.19 -10.21 28.78
C GLU A 85 -44.47 -10.96 29.17
N LYS A 86 -44.87 -11.98 28.38
CA LYS A 86 -46.05 -12.79 28.69
C LYS A 86 -45.93 -13.53 30.00
N TYR A 87 -44.77 -14.16 30.26
CA TYR A 87 -44.53 -14.90 31.49
C TYR A 87 -44.61 -13.97 32.72
N TYR A 88 -43.87 -12.87 32.71
CA TYR A 88 -43.89 -11.93 33.83
C TYR A 88 -45.25 -11.26 34.02
N SER A 89 -45.97 -10.95 32.95
CA SER A 89 -47.34 -10.42 33.05
C SER A 89 -48.31 -11.44 33.64
N SER A 90 -48.21 -12.72 33.29
CA SER A 90 -49.04 -13.78 33.86
C SER A 90 -48.71 -14.01 35.34
N LEU A 91 -47.42 -13.99 35.68
CA LEU A 91 -46.94 -14.15 37.05
C LEU A 91 -47.43 -13.01 37.95
N GLU A 92 -47.33 -11.76 37.49
CA GLU A 92 -47.83 -10.59 38.20
C GLU A 92 -49.34 -10.68 38.45
N LYS A 93 -50.12 -11.13 37.45
CA LYS A 93 -51.57 -11.34 37.60
C LYS A 93 -51.88 -12.36 38.69
N LEU A 94 -51.17 -13.50 38.70
CA LEU A 94 -51.33 -14.54 39.72
C LEU A 94 -51.02 -13.99 41.13
N LEU A 95 -49.89 -13.30 41.28
CA LEU A 95 -49.44 -12.73 42.56
C LEU A 95 -50.41 -11.67 43.11
N ASN A 96 -51.10 -10.94 42.24
CA ASN A 96 -52.08 -9.92 42.62
C ASN A 96 -53.49 -10.47 42.88
N MET A 97 -53.73 -11.79 42.72
CA MET A 97 -55.04 -12.37 43.00
C MET A 97 -55.32 -12.48 44.50
N SER A 98 -56.56 -12.17 44.89
CA SER A 98 -57.00 -12.35 46.27
C SER A 98 -57.12 -13.83 46.62
N ALA A 99 -56.61 -14.22 47.79
CA ALA A 99 -56.82 -15.54 48.39
C ALA A 99 -58.30 -15.89 48.66
N LYS A 100 -59.22 -14.93 48.52
CA LYS A 100 -60.68 -15.15 48.62
C LYS A 100 -61.31 -15.67 47.31
N LYS A 101 -60.55 -15.76 46.23
CA LYS A 101 -60.99 -16.35 44.95
C LYS A 101 -61.36 -17.82 45.15
N LYS A 102 -62.25 -18.34 44.31
CA LYS A 102 -62.64 -19.76 44.36
C LYS A 102 -61.44 -20.62 43.94
N GLU A 103 -61.23 -21.74 44.62
CA GLU A 103 -60.14 -22.69 44.37
C GLU A 103 -59.91 -23.02 42.88
N PRO A 104 -60.94 -23.30 42.06
CA PRO A 104 -60.72 -23.60 40.64
C PRO A 104 -60.11 -22.44 39.85
N GLN A 105 -60.39 -21.18 40.24
CA GLN A 105 -59.83 -20.00 39.58
C GLN A 105 -58.36 -19.77 39.94
N LEU A 106 -57.95 -20.15 41.16
CA LEU A 106 -56.55 -20.10 41.59
C LEU A 106 -55.74 -21.17 40.83
N GLN A 107 -56.27 -22.40 40.79
CA GLN A 107 -55.64 -23.51 40.06
C GLN A 107 -55.50 -23.22 38.56
N GLU A 108 -56.51 -22.61 37.92
CA GLU A 108 -56.44 -22.24 36.51
C GLU A 108 -55.33 -21.22 36.24
N ALA A 109 -55.16 -20.23 37.12
CA ALA A 109 -54.10 -19.23 36.99
C ALA A 109 -52.70 -19.81 37.25
N ASP A 110 -52.58 -20.74 38.21
CA ASP A 110 -51.33 -21.47 38.45
C ASP A 110 -50.92 -22.28 37.21
N VAL A 111 -51.86 -23.03 36.62
CA VAL A 111 -51.62 -23.80 35.38
C VAL A 111 -51.23 -22.88 34.23
N GLN A 112 -51.87 -21.71 34.10
CA GLN A 112 -51.53 -20.73 33.07
C GLN A 112 -50.10 -20.17 33.23
N VAL A 113 -49.69 -19.83 34.45
CA VAL A 113 -48.33 -19.36 34.73
C VAL A 113 -47.31 -20.46 34.45
N GLU A 114 -47.62 -21.70 34.82
CA GLU A 114 -46.76 -22.85 34.56
C GLU A 114 -46.54 -23.09 33.05
N GLN A 115 -47.62 -23.04 32.26
CA GLN A 115 -47.54 -23.10 30.79
C GLN A 115 -46.68 -21.97 30.21
N MET A 116 -46.90 -20.73 30.68
CA MET A 116 -46.15 -19.58 30.20
C MET A 116 -44.67 -19.66 30.61
N ARG A 117 -44.37 -20.22 31.78
CA ARG A 117 -43.00 -20.49 32.23
C ARG A 117 -42.30 -21.49 31.33
N GLY A 118 -42.98 -22.57 30.94
CA GLY A 118 -42.45 -23.57 30.00
C GLY A 118 -42.06 -22.94 28.67
N HIS A 119 -42.96 -22.16 28.05
CA HIS A 119 -42.66 -21.45 26.80
C HIS A 119 -41.52 -20.43 26.94
N PHE A 120 -41.50 -19.66 28.03
CA PHE A 120 -40.40 -18.73 28.30
C PHE A 120 -39.06 -19.47 28.40
N GLN A 121 -39.00 -20.60 29.12
CA GLN A 121 -37.78 -21.38 29.28
C GLN A 121 -37.30 -21.98 27.95
N GLU A 122 -38.22 -22.54 27.15
CA GLU A 122 -37.91 -23.09 25.82
C GLU A 122 -37.30 -22.03 24.90
N GLU A 123 -37.96 -20.87 24.77
CA GLU A 123 -37.46 -19.77 23.94
C GLU A 123 -36.17 -19.14 24.48
N SER A 124 -35.99 -19.14 25.80
CA SER A 124 -34.73 -18.69 26.43
C SER A 124 -33.56 -19.58 26.02
N LEU A 125 -33.75 -20.91 26.05
CA LEU A 125 -32.72 -21.86 25.66
C LEU A 125 -32.40 -21.76 24.16
N ASP A 126 -33.42 -21.67 23.30
CA ASP A 126 -33.22 -21.48 21.85
C ASP A 126 -32.45 -20.18 21.55
N TYR A 127 -32.76 -19.08 22.24
CA TYR A 127 -32.04 -17.82 22.09
C TYR A 127 -30.57 -17.93 22.54
N ILE A 128 -30.30 -18.55 23.70
CA ILE A 128 -28.93 -18.76 24.20
C ILE A 128 -28.13 -19.63 23.22
N SER A 129 -28.71 -20.73 22.74
CA SER A 129 -28.07 -21.61 21.76
C SER A 129 -27.72 -20.85 20.47
N LYS A 130 -28.62 -19.99 19.96
CA LYS A 130 -28.34 -19.14 18.79
C LYS A 130 -27.24 -18.12 19.04
N LEU A 131 -27.17 -17.53 20.23
CA LEU A 131 -26.08 -16.61 20.60
C LEU A 131 -24.73 -17.31 20.58
N GLN A 132 -24.65 -18.51 21.14
CA GLN A 132 -23.44 -19.33 21.14
C GLN A 132 -23.05 -19.74 19.71
N GLU A 133 -24.01 -20.20 18.91
CA GLU A 133 -23.78 -20.57 17.51
C GLU A 133 -23.17 -19.40 16.72
N ILE A 134 -23.72 -18.20 16.87
CA ILE A 134 -23.24 -17.05 16.09
C ILE A 134 -21.91 -16.51 16.62
N GLN A 135 -21.62 -16.67 17.91
CA GLN A 135 -20.29 -16.39 18.43
C GLN A 135 -19.24 -17.27 17.73
N GLU A 136 -19.50 -18.57 17.57
CA GLU A 136 -18.61 -19.48 16.85
C GLU A 136 -18.56 -19.16 15.36
N ARG A 137 -19.72 -18.99 14.69
CA ARG A 137 -19.75 -18.62 13.26
C ARG A 137 -19.01 -17.32 12.98
N LYS A 138 -19.11 -16.30 13.84
CA LYS A 138 -18.35 -15.05 13.70
C LYS A 138 -16.84 -15.33 13.67
N LYS A 139 -16.36 -16.24 14.51
CA LYS A 139 -14.94 -16.61 14.55
C LYS A 139 -14.50 -17.28 13.24
N PHE A 140 -15.23 -18.31 12.80
CA PHE A 140 -14.85 -19.14 11.65
C PHE A 140 -15.22 -18.56 10.27
N GLU A 141 -16.32 -17.83 10.16
CA GLU A 141 -16.81 -17.29 8.87
C GLU A 141 -16.30 -15.86 8.60
N CYS A 142 -15.92 -15.11 9.64
CA CYS A 142 -15.48 -13.72 9.50
C CYS A 142 -14.01 -13.52 9.92
N VAL A 143 -13.67 -13.84 11.17
CA VAL A 143 -12.37 -13.45 11.75
C VAL A 143 -11.21 -14.23 11.14
N GLU A 144 -11.28 -15.57 11.16
CA GLU A 144 -10.20 -16.42 10.66
C GLU A 144 -9.97 -16.26 9.14
N PRO A 145 -11.00 -16.22 8.28
CA PRO A 145 -10.80 -16.01 6.84
C PRO A 145 -10.22 -14.63 6.53
N THR A 146 -10.69 -13.57 7.21
CA THR A 146 -10.16 -12.21 7.01
C THR A 146 -8.68 -12.15 7.37
N ARG A 147 -8.32 -12.74 8.51
CA ARG A 147 -6.93 -12.80 8.97
C ARG A 147 -6.05 -13.58 7.98
N SER A 148 -6.47 -14.77 7.58
CA SER A 148 -5.73 -15.63 6.63
C SER A 148 -5.49 -14.90 5.30
N ARG A 149 -6.52 -14.24 4.75
CA ARG A 149 -6.39 -13.45 3.51
C ARG A 149 -5.42 -12.29 3.64
N PHE A 150 -5.47 -11.57 4.76
CA PHE A 150 -4.56 -10.47 5.02
C PHE A 150 -3.11 -10.95 5.11
N GLU A 151 -2.87 -12.03 5.86
CA GLU A 151 -1.55 -12.63 6.00
C GLU A 151 -1.01 -13.15 4.65
N GLY A 152 -1.86 -13.81 3.85
CA GLY A 152 -1.52 -14.26 2.50
C GLY A 152 -1.14 -13.11 1.56
N THR A 153 -2.00 -12.10 1.44
CA THR A 153 -1.74 -10.92 0.60
C THR A 153 -0.47 -10.19 1.02
N ARG A 154 -0.24 -10.04 2.33
CA ARG A 154 0.98 -9.42 2.87
C ARG A 154 2.22 -10.22 2.47
N SER A 155 2.15 -11.54 2.53
CA SER A 155 3.25 -12.42 2.13
C SER A 155 3.58 -12.27 0.64
N GLU A 156 2.57 -12.30 -0.23
CA GLU A 156 2.73 -12.12 -1.68
C GLU A 156 3.35 -10.76 -2.04
N VAL A 157 2.90 -9.68 -1.39
CA VAL A 157 3.47 -8.34 -1.59
C VAL A 157 4.93 -8.28 -1.13
N ASN A 158 5.26 -8.89 0.01
CA ASN A 158 6.64 -8.92 0.50
C ASN A 158 7.57 -9.70 -0.44
N GLU A 159 7.10 -10.83 -0.95
CA GLU A 159 7.79 -11.66 -1.94
C GLU A 159 8.02 -10.88 -3.24
N LEU A 160 7.00 -10.19 -3.75
CA LEU A 160 7.11 -9.33 -4.94
C LEU A 160 8.10 -8.19 -4.74
N MET A 161 8.01 -7.50 -3.60
CA MET A 161 8.93 -6.41 -3.25
C MET A 161 10.38 -6.89 -3.17
N LYS A 162 10.61 -8.13 -2.73
CA LYS A 162 11.94 -8.75 -2.76
C LYS A 162 12.41 -8.96 -4.20
N ARG A 163 11.60 -9.58 -5.06
CA ARG A 163 11.92 -9.82 -6.46
C ARG A 163 12.22 -8.53 -7.24
N ILE A 164 11.45 -7.46 -7.01
CA ILE A 164 11.67 -6.16 -7.64
C ILE A 164 13.03 -5.56 -7.22
N ARG A 165 13.37 -5.63 -5.93
CA ARG A 165 14.67 -5.15 -5.45
C ARG A 165 15.83 -5.93 -6.06
N ASP A 166 15.67 -7.25 -6.15
CA ASP A 166 16.70 -8.13 -6.70
C ASP A 166 16.89 -7.86 -8.21
N ALA A 167 15.81 -7.70 -8.98
CA ALA A 167 15.87 -7.36 -10.40
C ALA A 167 16.51 -5.97 -10.69
N GLN A 168 16.26 -4.96 -9.85
CA GLN A 168 16.93 -3.66 -9.96
C GLN A 168 18.45 -3.73 -9.77
N LEU A 169 18.92 -4.66 -8.91
CA LEU A 169 20.34 -4.89 -8.72
C LEU A 169 20.98 -5.53 -9.96
N GLU A 170 20.27 -6.41 -10.67
CA GLU A 170 20.76 -7.02 -11.92
C GLU A 170 20.92 -5.98 -13.03
N PHE A 171 19.93 -5.10 -13.24
CA PHE A 171 20.03 -4.03 -14.25
C PHE A 171 21.14 -3.01 -13.94
N ARG A 172 21.40 -2.72 -12.66
CA ARG A 172 22.55 -1.88 -12.28
C ARG A 172 23.89 -2.57 -12.53
N GLN A 173 23.96 -3.89 -12.42
CA GLN A 173 25.20 -4.64 -12.65
C GLN A 173 25.60 -4.70 -14.12
N THR A 174 24.67 -4.49 -15.07
CA THR A 174 25.01 -4.43 -16.49
C THR A 174 25.63 -3.09 -16.92
N SER A 175 25.48 -2.03 -16.11
CA SER A 175 26.11 -0.75 -16.38
C SER A 175 27.56 -0.75 -15.86
N PRO A 176 28.56 -0.33 -16.67
CA PRO A 176 29.90 -0.08 -16.15
C PRO A 176 29.91 1.09 -15.14
N ILE A 177 28.88 1.93 -15.13
CA ILE A 177 28.73 3.08 -14.22
C ILE A 177 28.18 2.60 -12.88
N SER A 178 28.98 2.76 -11.83
CA SER A 178 28.64 2.34 -10.46
C SER A 178 27.79 3.39 -9.71
N CYS A 179 27.99 4.67 -10.01
CA CYS A 179 27.09 5.73 -9.59
C CYS A 179 27.20 6.94 -10.50
N GLU A 180 26.11 7.70 -10.61
CA GLU A 180 26.06 8.92 -11.38
C GLU A 180 25.16 9.96 -10.74
N GLY A 181 25.38 11.22 -11.08
CA GLY A 181 24.57 12.33 -10.62
C GLY A 181 25.29 13.66 -10.68
N TYR A 182 24.57 14.73 -10.34
CA TYR A 182 25.16 16.06 -10.31
C TYR A 182 25.89 16.32 -8.98
N LEU A 183 27.09 16.91 -9.07
CA LEU A 183 27.89 17.38 -7.94
C LEU A 183 28.32 18.83 -8.15
N TYR A 184 28.55 19.55 -7.05
CA TYR A 184 29.17 20.87 -7.06
C TYR A 184 30.67 20.78 -6.72
N VAL A 185 31.47 21.21 -7.66
CA VAL A 185 32.94 21.18 -7.63
C VAL A 185 33.47 22.50 -7.11
N GLN A 186 34.40 22.49 -6.15
CA GLN A 186 35.09 23.73 -5.77
C GLN A 186 36.23 24.01 -6.74
N GLU A 187 36.08 25.04 -7.57
CA GLU A 187 37.14 25.52 -8.46
C GLU A 187 37.81 26.75 -7.85
N LYS A 188 39.14 26.77 -7.83
CA LYS A 188 39.93 27.95 -7.45
C LYS A 188 39.97 28.91 -8.63
N ARG A 189 39.61 30.17 -8.41
CA ARG A 189 39.74 31.24 -9.41
C ARG A 189 41.02 32.05 -9.17
N PRO A 190 41.56 32.72 -10.21
CA PRO A 190 42.67 33.64 -10.03
C PRO A 190 42.31 34.76 -9.04
N PRO A 191 43.28 35.27 -8.25
CA PRO A 191 43.07 36.48 -7.45
C PRO A 191 42.57 37.64 -8.33
N PRO A 192 41.61 38.48 -7.88
CA PRO A 192 41.01 38.56 -6.54
C PRO A 192 39.76 37.68 -6.30
N PHE A 193 39.42 36.75 -7.20
CA PHE A 193 38.08 36.13 -7.27
C PHE A 193 37.83 34.91 -6.38
N GLY A 194 38.81 34.48 -5.57
CA GLY A 194 38.64 33.42 -4.58
C GLY A 194 38.28 32.04 -5.18
N SER A 195 37.27 31.37 -4.63
CA SER A 195 36.80 30.05 -5.11
C SER A 195 35.33 30.10 -5.50
N SER A 196 34.92 29.25 -6.44
CA SER A 196 33.52 29.11 -6.84
C SER A 196 33.07 27.65 -6.90
N TRP A 197 31.77 27.44 -6.74
CA TRP A 197 31.16 26.12 -6.88
C TRP A 197 30.55 25.97 -8.28
N VAL A 198 30.95 24.93 -9.01
CA VAL A 198 30.50 24.66 -10.38
C VAL A 198 29.76 23.34 -10.42
N LYS A 199 28.54 23.33 -10.96
CA LYS A 199 27.74 22.11 -11.10
C LYS A 199 28.30 21.28 -12.26
N ARG A 200 28.65 20.02 -12.01
CA ARG A 200 29.07 19.05 -13.02
C ARG A 200 28.24 17.78 -12.92
N TYR A 201 27.98 17.13 -14.06
CA TYR A 201 27.42 15.78 -14.06
C TYR A 201 28.58 14.79 -13.95
N CYS A 202 28.50 13.90 -12.98
CA CYS A 202 29.60 13.01 -12.64
C CYS A 202 29.15 11.55 -12.78
N THR A 203 29.99 10.72 -13.39
CA THR A 203 29.81 9.26 -13.49
C THR A 203 31.04 8.55 -12.94
N PHE A 204 30.86 7.63 -11.99
CA PHE A 204 31.95 6.90 -11.35
C PHE A 204 31.92 5.43 -11.72
N VAL A 205 33.06 4.91 -12.16
CA VAL A 205 33.28 3.50 -12.50
C VAL A 205 34.11 2.88 -11.39
N LYS A 206 33.48 2.11 -10.48
CA LYS A 206 34.11 1.59 -9.25
C LYS A 206 35.26 0.64 -9.54
N GLU A 207 35.13 -0.20 -10.56
CA GLU A 207 36.16 -1.17 -10.95
C GLU A 207 37.47 -0.48 -11.36
N GLN A 208 37.36 0.63 -12.08
CA GLN A 208 38.49 1.43 -12.56
C GLN A 208 38.90 2.54 -11.59
N LYS A 209 38.05 2.84 -10.61
CA LYS A 209 38.13 4.01 -9.72
C LYS A 209 38.20 5.35 -10.47
N ILE A 210 37.60 5.44 -11.65
CA ILE A 210 37.60 6.65 -12.47
C ILE A 210 36.30 7.42 -12.25
N LEU A 211 36.43 8.73 -12.04
CA LEU A 211 35.34 9.70 -12.00
C LEU A 211 35.42 10.56 -13.26
N HIS A 212 34.42 10.45 -14.14
CA HIS A 212 34.23 11.37 -15.25
C HIS A 212 33.33 12.51 -14.82
N MET A 213 33.64 13.72 -15.25
CA MET A 213 32.94 14.95 -14.87
C MET A 213 32.72 15.81 -16.11
N VAL A 214 31.47 16.11 -16.40
CA VAL A 214 31.09 16.91 -17.57
C VAL A 214 30.58 18.26 -17.11
N THR A 215 31.12 19.33 -17.70
CA THR A 215 30.64 20.69 -17.45
C THR A 215 29.29 20.94 -18.13
N PHE A 216 28.38 21.62 -17.43
CA PHE A 216 27.05 21.93 -17.95
C PHE A 216 26.92 23.44 -18.17
N ASP A 217 26.98 23.88 -19.43
CA ASP A 217 26.78 25.28 -19.80
C ASP A 217 25.40 25.51 -20.45
N HIS A 218 24.54 26.26 -19.76
CA HIS A 218 23.21 26.63 -20.24
C HIS A 218 23.24 27.59 -21.44
N ARG A 219 24.35 28.30 -21.71
CA ARG A 219 24.47 29.25 -22.82
C ARG A 219 24.94 28.60 -24.12
N SER A 220 25.42 27.36 -24.07
CA SER A 220 26.08 26.66 -25.18
C SER A 220 25.15 25.89 -26.12
N GLY A 221 23.83 26.08 -26.03
CA GLY A 221 22.87 25.50 -26.98
C GLY A 221 22.89 23.96 -27.06
N GLY A 222 23.22 23.27 -25.95
CA GLY A 222 23.17 21.81 -25.88
C GLY A 222 24.46 21.07 -26.27
N LYS A 223 25.58 21.76 -26.53
CA LYS A 223 26.88 21.08 -26.70
C LYS A 223 27.33 20.45 -25.37
N ILE A 224 27.71 19.17 -25.40
CA ILE A 224 28.34 18.47 -24.27
C ILE A 224 29.61 19.25 -23.91
N GLY A 225 29.68 19.76 -22.67
CA GLY A 225 30.84 20.53 -22.19
C GLY A 225 32.09 19.66 -22.08
N GLU A 226 33.21 20.27 -21.72
CA GLU A 226 34.46 19.55 -21.54
C GLU A 226 34.31 18.43 -20.49
N THR A 227 34.76 17.23 -20.86
CA THR A 227 34.79 16.04 -20.00
C THR A 227 36.17 15.91 -19.37
N GLU A 228 36.21 16.04 -18.04
CA GLU A 228 37.39 15.77 -17.24
C GLU A 228 37.29 14.40 -16.58
N SER A 229 38.34 13.58 -16.65
CA SER A 229 38.38 12.25 -16.04
C SER A 229 39.51 12.18 -15.03
N VAL A 230 39.21 11.71 -13.81
CA VAL A 230 40.19 11.63 -12.72
C VAL A 230 40.15 10.26 -12.04
N THR A 231 41.31 9.74 -11.66
CA THR A 231 41.40 8.50 -10.88
C THR A 231 41.32 8.81 -9.40
N LEU A 232 40.31 8.27 -8.72
CA LEU A 232 40.09 8.45 -7.29
C LEU A 232 40.94 7.48 -6.46
N LYS A 233 41.72 8.04 -5.53
CA LYS A 233 42.47 7.32 -4.53
C LYS A 233 41.64 7.08 -3.27
N SER A 234 40.94 8.11 -2.78
CA SER A 234 40.02 8.00 -1.66
C SER A 234 38.90 9.04 -1.72
N CYS A 235 37.82 8.78 -1.01
CA CYS A 235 36.69 9.69 -0.85
C CYS A 235 36.27 9.70 0.61
N VAL A 236 36.34 10.86 1.27
CA VAL A 236 36.00 11.01 2.69
C VAL A 236 34.87 12.01 2.82
N ARG A 237 33.81 11.63 3.54
CA ARG A 237 32.73 12.56 3.89
C ARG A 237 33.23 13.53 4.96
N LYS A 238 33.18 14.82 4.68
CA LYS A 238 33.49 15.86 5.68
C LYS A 238 32.28 16.11 6.58
N THR A 239 32.53 16.34 7.86
CA THR A 239 31.53 16.87 8.79
C THR A 239 31.30 18.36 8.52
N THR A 240 30.10 18.84 8.84
CA THR A 240 29.57 20.17 8.49
C THR A 240 30.41 21.34 9.00
N ASP A 241 31.36 21.08 9.91
CA ASP A 241 32.00 22.12 10.71
C ASP A 241 33.12 22.88 9.98
N MET A 242 33.56 22.43 8.80
CA MET A 242 34.70 23.03 8.06
C MET A 242 34.32 23.89 6.85
N LEU A 243 33.12 23.71 6.31
CA LEU A 243 32.59 24.44 5.15
C LEU A 243 31.12 24.67 5.45
N ASP A 244 30.61 25.91 5.34
CA ASP A 244 29.18 26.24 5.54
C ASP A 244 28.29 25.67 4.41
N LYS A 245 28.37 24.34 4.21
CA LYS A 245 27.69 23.53 3.20
C LYS A 245 27.47 22.13 3.77
N ARG A 246 26.37 21.50 3.36
CA ARG A 246 26.01 20.13 3.77
C ARG A 246 26.45 19.14 2.70
N PHE A 247 26.70 17.89 3.10
CA PHE A 247 27.00 16.77 2.20
C PHE A 247 28.32 16.91 1.41
N CYS A 248 29.36 17.43 2.08
CA CYS A 248 30.68 17.66 1.50
C CYS A 248 31.50 16.36 1.40
N LEU A 249 32.18 16.15 0.27
CA LEU A 249 33.06 15.01 0.01
C LEU A 249 34.46 15.53 -0.35
N GLU A 250 35.47 15.11 0.39
CA GLU A 250 36.86 15.32 -0.01
C GLU A 250 37.32 14.14 -0.85
N LEU A 251 37.77 14.43 -2.07
CA LEU A 251 38.27 13.44 -3.01
C LEU A 251 39.79 13.58 -3.09
N ASP A 252 40.51 12.48 -2.85
CA ASP A 252 41.94 12.38 -3.13
C ASP A 252 42.10 11.78 -4.53
N ILE A 253 42.81 12.49 -5.41
CA ILE A 253 42.97 12.14 -6.83
C ILE A 253 44.42 11.75 -7.07
N THR A 254 44.65 10.67 -7.80
CA THR A 254 45.98 10.07 -7.98
C THR A 254 46.98 10.98 -8.71
N ASP A 255 46.51 11.92 -9.56
CA ASP A 255 47.39 12.66 -10.49
C ASP A 255 47.25 14.20 -10.48
N ARG A 256 46.54 14.79 -9.52
CA ARG A 256 46.54 16.24 -9.27
C ARG A 256 46.34 16.55 -7.78
N TYR A 257 47.06 17.54 -7.26
CA TYR A 257 46.97 18.01 -5.88
C TYR A 257 45.50 18.18 -5.42
N SER A 258 45.22 17.69 -4.21
CA SER A 258 43.90 17.60 -3.57
C SER A 258 42.94 18.76 -3.87
N THR A 259 41.77 18.43 -4.41
CA THR A 259 40.65 19.35 -4.65
C THR A 259 39.45 18.90 -3.82
N GLN A 260 38.71 19.83 -3.20
CA GLN A 260 37.57 19.56 -2.31
C GLN A 260 36.24 19.70 -3.08
N TRP A 261 35.24 18.85 -2.79
CA TRP A 261 33.99 18.74 -3.56
C TRP A 261 32.75 18.73 -2.64
N THR A 262 31.58 19.14 -3.13
CA THR A 262 30.30 19.11 -2.38
C THR A 262 29.15 18.59 -3.22
N LYS A 263 28.18 17.93 -2.60
CA LYS A 263 26.96 17.48 -3.28
C LYS A 263 25.94 18.60 -3.42
#